data_AF-A0AB32ZYH3-F1
#
_entry.id   AF-A0AB32ZYH3-F1
#
_cell.length_a   1.000
_cell.length_b   1.000
_cell.length_c   1.000
_cell.angle_alpha   90.00
_cell.angle_beta   90.00
_cell.angle_gamma   90.00
#
_symmetry.space_group_name_H-M   'P 1'
#
loop_
_entity.id
_entity.type
_entity.pdbx_description
1 polymer ?
#
loop_
_entity_poly.entity_id
_entity_poly.type
_entity_poly.pdbx_seq_one_letter_code
_entity_poly.pdbx_strand_id
1 'polypeptide(L)'
;MNNFEFSKKRKEEYASIFLLWSKEISFTKNLKFLLIELFFSLQITELLVDTSSLELKRNGPTKLSEAGKSESGMVAGLSMFIPATLMTKFFERQIAEMIYFKYYRYYKLIKEANKELSSSAYNALNDESTSTFFTLNKNMAHQLVPYRGKMKFLWTILETIATAVTWVSTNSLEITLLVTGICEFLRRFRI
;
A
#
# COMPACT_ATOMS: atom_id res chain seq x y z
N MET A 1 -29.93 14.49 26.93
CA MET A 1 -29.08 13.60 26.12
C MET A 1 -29.11 14.13 24.70
N ASN A 2 -27.98 14.59 24.16
CA ASN A 2 -27.88 14.97 22.76
C ASN A 2 -27.95 13.70 21.91
N ASN A 3 -28.91 13.62 20.99
CA ASN A 3 -28.99 12.53 20.03
C ASN A 3 -27.79 12.65 19.08
N PHE A 4 -26.87 11.69 19.14
CA PHE A 4 -25.82 11.55 18.15
C PHE A 4 -26.44 10.97 16.87
N GLU A 5 -26.79 11.84 15.93
CA GLU A 5 -27.17 11.42 14.58
C GLU A 5 -25.91 11.16 13.75
N PHE A 6 -25.69 9.89 13.40
CA PHE A 6 -24.61 9.51 12.50
C PHE A 6 -25.04 9.78 11.05
N SER A 7 -24.30 10.65 10.36
CA SER A 7 -24.47 10.83 8.92
C SER A 7 -24.18 9.51 8.20
N LYS A 8 -25.10 9.10 7.33
CA LYS A 8 -24.98 7.87 6.55
C LYS A 8 -23.84 8.02 5.54
N LYS A 9 -22.76 7.24 5.72
CA LYS A 9 -21.61 7.23 4.79
C LYS A 9 -22.05 6.97 3.36
N ARG A 10 -21.46 7.68 2.40
CA ARG A 10 -21.76 7.52 0.96
C ARG A 10 -21.28 6.15 0.48
N LYS A 11 -21.95 5.56 -0.52
CA LYS A 11 -21.58 4.24 -1.09
C LYS A 11 -20.12 4.21 -1.58
N GLU A 12 -19.59 5.34 -2.01
CA GLU A 12 -18.21 5.53 -2.48
C GLU A 12 -17.17 5.49 -1.35
N GLU A 13 -17.58 5.73 -0.10
CA GLU A 13 -16.72 5.64 1.09
C GLU A 13 -16.58 4.19 1.58
N TYR A 14 -17.44 3.28 1.10
CA TYR A 14 -17.27 1.84 1.32
C TYR A 14 -16.31 1.30 0.27
N ALA A 15 -15.11 0.95 0.71
CA ALA A 15 -14.13 0.38 -0.18
C ALA A 15 -14.64 -0.99 -0.69
N SER A 16 -14.90 -1.14 -1.99
CA SER A 16 -15.36 -2.41 -2.58
C SER A 16 -14.26 -3.47 -2.63
N ILE A 17 -14.59 -4.77 -2.59
CA ILE A 17 -13.60 -5.85 -2.74
C ILE A 17 -12.98 -5.84 -4.15
N PHE A 18 -13.75 -5.40 -5.15
CA PHE A 18 -13.30 -5.20 -6.53
C PHE A 18 -12.32 -4.04 -6.72
N LEU A 19 -12.06 -3.27 -5.66
CA LEU A 19 -11.12 -2.16 -5.66
C LEU A 19 -9.67 -2.62 -5.91
N LEU A 20 -9.36 -3.91 -6.04
CA LEU A 20 -7.98 -4.38 -6.19
C LEU A 20 -7.53 -4.59 -7.63
N TRP A 21 -8.45 -4.46 -8.58
CA TRP A 21 -8.22 -4.74 -9.99
C TRP A 21 -8.31 -3.47 -10.85
N SER A 22 -7.18 -2.96 -11.34
CA SER A 22 -7.16 -1.78 -12.20
C SER A 22 -7.42 -2.15 -13.66
N LYS A 23 -8.37 -1.47 -14.32
CA LYS A 23 -8.59 -1.63 -15.78
C LYS A 23 -7.47 -1.01 -16.63
N GLU A 24 -6.65 -0.15 -16.04
CA GLU A 24 -5.55 0.55 -16.74
C GLU A 24 -4.29 -0.30 -16.88
N ILE A 25 -4.21 -1.41 -16.15
CA ILE A 25 -3.03 -2.28 -16.08
C ILE A 25 -3.34 -3.61 -16.76
N SER A 26 -2.37 -4.16 -17.49
CA SER A 26 -2.52 -5.49 -18.11
C SER A 26 -2.80 -6.58 -17.06
N PHE A 27 -3.51 -7.63 -17.46
CA PHE A 27 -3.92 -8.71 -16.55
C PHE A 27 -2.74 -9.33 -15.77
N THR A 28 -1.65 -9.64 -16.47
CA THR A 28 -0.46 -10.25 -15.88
C THR A 28 0.23 -9.32 -14.89
N LYS A 29 0.31 -8.01 -15.21
CA LYS A 29 0.91 -7.01 -14.33
C LYS A 29 0.03 -6.76 -13.10
N ASN A 30 -1.29 -6.77 -13.24
CA ASN A 30 -2.22 -6.74 -12.11
C ASN A 30 -2.06 -7.94 -11.18
N LEU A 31 -1.96 -9.15 -11.74
CA LEU A 31 -1.75 -10.37 -10.95
C LEU A 31 -0.42 -10.31 -10.19
N LYS A 32 0.66 -9.92 -10.87
CA LYS A 32 1.98 -9.73 -10.25
C LYS A 32 1.92 -8.71 -9.11
N PHE A 33 1.30 -7.56 -9.35
CA PHE A 33 1.13 -6.54 -8.32
C PHE A 33 0.25 -7.02 -7.18
N LEU A 34 -0.81 -7.77 -7.44
CA LEU A 34 -1.66 -8.32 -6.39
C LEU A 34 -0.88 -9.28 -5.48
N LEU A 35 0.01 -10.11 -6.02
CA LEU A 35 0.86 -11.00 -5.21
C LEU A 35 1.84 -10.22 -4.33
N ILE A 36 2.53 -9.23 -4.91
CA ILE A 36 3.45 -8.35 -4.17
C ILE A 36 2.69 -7.59 -3.08
N GLU A 37 1.52 -7.06 -3.44
CA GLU A 37 0.65 -6.31 -2.54
C GLU A 37 0.15 -7.18 -1.39
N LEU A 38 -0.26 -8.42 -1.65
CA LEU A 38 -0.70 -9.36 -0.62
C LEU A 38 0.40 -9.61 0.43
N PHE A 39 1.67 -9.62 -0.01
CA PHE A 39 2.82 -9.82 0.86
C PHE A 39 3.24 -8.54 1.62
N PHE A 40 3.38 -7.41 0.92
CA PHE A 40 3.96 -6.17 1.48
C PHE A 40 2.95 -5.13 1.96
N SER A 41 1.67 -5.24 1.61
CA SER A 41 0.64 -4.22 1.91
C SER A 41 0.56 -3.84 3.39
N LEU A 42 0.74 -4.80 4.31
CA LEU A 42 0.71 -4.52 5.75
C LEU A 42 1.83 -3.56 6.15
N GLN A 43 3.06 -3.83 5.71
CA GLN A 43 4.23 -3.02 6.03
C GLN A 43 4.14 -1.65 5.35
N ILE A 44 3.70 -1.61 4.09
CA ILE A 44 3.48 -0.36 3.34
C ILE A 44 2.39 0.48 4.01
N THR A 45 1.28 -0.12 4.44
CA THR A 45 0.19 0.60 5.10
C THR A 45 0.56 1.08 6.50
N GLU A 46 1.33 0.31 7.27
CA GLU A 46 1.88 0.75 8.55
C GLU A 46 2.81 1.95 8.35
N LEU A 47 3.74 1.85 7.40
CA LEU A 47 4.65 2.95 7.05
C LEU A 47 3.89 4.20 6.59
N LEU A 48 2.81 4.04 5.81
CA LEU A 48 1.95 5.16 5.38
C LEU A 48 1.21 5.82 6.55
N VAL A 49 0.78 5.05 7.55
CA VAL A 49 0.16 5.58 8.76
C VAL A 49 1.20 6.34 9.59
N ASP A 50 2.37 5.76 9.81
CA ASP A 50 3.43 6.37 10.61
C ASP A 50 3.93 7.67 9.97
N THR A 51 4.18 7.66 8.66
CA THR A 51 4.60 8.85 7.89
C THR A 51 3.53 9.95 7.86
N SER A 52 2.25 9.61 8.02
CA SER A 52 1.18 10.60 8.08
C SER A 52 1.10 11.36 9.39
N SER A 53 1.66 10.79 10.47
CA SER A 53 1.67 11.37 11.81
C SER A 53 2.83 12.33 12.04
N LEU A 54 3.88 12.25 11.22
CA LEU A 54 5.05 13.10 11.33
C LEU A 54 4.73 14.53 10.85
N GLU A 55 4.71 15.47 11.79
CA GLU A 55 4.83 16.88 11.47
C GLU A 55 6.27 17.18 11.05
N LEU A 56 6.44 17.75 9.86
CA LEU A 56 7.74 18.17 9.36
C LEU A 56 8.32 19.26 10.27
N LYS A 57 9.20 18.87 11.22
CA LYS A 57 10.07 19.82 11.91
C LYS A 57 11.20 20.20 10.95
N ARG A 58 10.98 21.30 10.23
CA ARG A 58 11.82 21.87 9.17
C ARG A 58 13.15 22.39 9.73
N ASN A 59 14.23 21.63 9.57
CA ASN A 59 15.60 22.15 9.71
C ASN A 59 16.24 22.28 8.31
N GLY A 60 16.01 23.42 7.62
CA GLY A 60 16.70 23.72 6.35
C GLY A 60 16.02 24.82 5.51
N PRO A 61 16.79 25.75 4.89
CA PRO A 61 16.28 27.00 4.36
C PRO A 61 15.89 26.87 2.88
N THR A 62 14.62 26.64 2.61
CA THR A 62 14.05 26.94 1.28
C THR A 62 12.67 27.51 1.46
N LYS A 63 12.55 28.81 1.20
CA LYS A 63 11.33 29.58 1.20
C LYS A 63 10.37 29.02 0.13
N LEU A 64 9.33 28.33 0.58
CA LEU A 64 8.04 28.31 -0.14
C LEU A 64 7.09 29.20 0.67
N SER A 65 7.09 30.50 0.35
CA SER A 65 6.05 31.43 0.74
C SER A 65 4.78 31.04 0.00
N GLU A 66 3.97 30.21 0.66
CA GLU A 66 2.51 30.01 0.51
C GLU A 66 2.03 28.79 1.34
N ALA A 67 2.90 28.17 2.15
CA ALA A 67 2.54 27.10 3.08
C ALA A 67 1.85 27.59 4.38
N GLY A 68 0.93 28.55 4.27
CA GLY A 68 0.06 29.01 5.36
C GLY A 68 -1.14 28.10 5.63
N LYS A 69 -1.21 26.94 4.97
CA LYS A 69 -2.22 25.88 5.17
C LYS A 69 -1.54 24.52 5.23
N SER A 70 -0.55 24.39 6.13
CA SER A 70 0.27 23.19 6.33
C SER A 70 -0.57 22.03 6.88
N GLU A 71 -1.39 21.44 6.04
CA GLU A 71 -2.13 20.21 6.33
C GLU A 71 -1.24 18.98 6.10
N SER A 72 -0.43 18.67 7.13
CA SER A 72 0.17 17.39 7.60
C SER A 72 0.69 16.29 6.65
N GLY A 73 1.71 15.59 7.17
CA GLY A 73 2.30 14.35 6.69
C GLY A 73 3.73 14.54 6.18
N MET A 74 4.56 13.50 6.28
CA MET A 74 5.90 13.47 5.68
C MET A 74 5.81 13.63 4.16
N VAL A 75 6.70 14.45 3.61
CA VAL A 75 6.87 14.67 2.17
C VAL A 75 8.20 14.03 1.78
N ALA A 76 8.17 12.97 0.98
CA ALA A 76 9.35 12.20 0.65
C ALA A 76 9.26 11.57 -0.74
N GLY A 77 10.39 11.10 -1.28
CA GLY A 77 10.42 10.31 -2.52
C GLY A 77 9.72 8.96 -2.35
N LEU A 78 9.37 8.30 -3.45
CA LEU A 78 8.60 7.05 -3.44
C LEU A 78 9.31 5.92 -2.67
N SER A 79 10.65 5.92 -2.66
CA SER A 79 11.49 4.96 -1.94
C SER A 79 11.29 5.00 -0.43
N MET A 80 10.96 6.16 0.15
CA MET A 80 10.68 6.29 1.59
C MET A 80 9.34 5.67 2.00
N PHE A 81 8.49 5.29 1.04
CA PHE A 81 7.26 4.53 1.27
C PHE A 81 7.46 3.02 1.04
N ILE A 82 8.70 2.58 0.77
CA ILE A 82 9.07 1.18 0.68
C ILE A 82 9.65 0.77 2.04
N PRO A 83 9.10 -0.26 2.70
CA PRO A 83 9.67 -0.75 3.95
C PRO A 83 11.09 -1.27 3.73
N ALA A 84 12.00 -1.02 4.66
CA ALA A 84 13.39 -1.46 4.56
C ALA A 84 13.56 -2.87 5.17
N THR A 85 13.22 -3.91 4.40
CA THR A 85 13.43 -5.32 4.77
C THR A 85 14.38 -6.01 3.79
N LEU A 86 14.89 -7.20 4.14
CA LEU A 86 15.79 -7.93 3.23
C LEU A 86 15.06 -8.34 1.95
N MET A 87 13.80 -8.77 2.04
CA MET A 87 12.96 -9.04 0.87
C MET A 87 12.71 -7.81 0.00
N THR A 88 12.49 -6.62 0.59
CA THR A 88 12.15 -5.44 -0.23
C THR A 88 13.31 -5.02 -1.11
N LYS A 89 14.56 -5.28 -0.69
CA LYS A 89 15.74 -5.08 -1.55
C LYS A 89 15.66 -5.85 -2.87
N PHE A 90 15.10 -7.06 -2.87
CA PHE A 90 14.95 -7.86 -4.10
C PHE A 90 13.76 -7.42 -4.96
N PHE A 91 12.74 -6.84 -4.33
CA PHE A 91 11.50 -6.43 -4.98
C PHE A 91 11.34 -4.91 -5.11
N GLU A 92 12.38 -4.12 -4.85
CA GLU A 92 12.30 -2.67 -4.64
C GLU A 92 11.65 -1.98 -5.83
N ARG A 93 12.16 -2.27 -7.04
CA ARG A 93 11.62 -1.71 -8.29
C ARG A 93 10.16 -2.09 -8.50
N GLN A 94 9.80 -3.35 -8.23
CA GLN A 94 8.45 -3.85 -8.43
C GLN A 94 7.47 -3.25 -7.40
N ILE A 95 7.94 -3.04 -6.16
CA ILE A 95 7.18 -2.36 -5.10
C ILE A 95 7.01 -0.89 -5.47
N ALA A 96 8.05 -0.21 -5.92
CA ALA A 96 7.98 1.18 -6.37
C ALA A 96 6.96 1.35 -7.52
N GLU A 97 7.03 0.50 -8.54
CA GLU A 97 6.03 0.49 -9.62
C GLU A 97 4.61 0.21 -9.09
N MET A 98 4.45 -0.75 -8.17
CA MET A 98 3.16 -1.07 -7.57
C MET A 98 2.60 0.12 -6.78
N ILE A 99 3.42 0.81 -5.98
CA ILE A 99 3.00 2.00 -5.23
C ILE A 99 2.58 3.11 -6.21
N TYR A 100 3.34 3.35 -7.27
CA TYR A 100 2.99 4.34 -8.29
C TYR A 100 1.65 4.03 -8.99
N PHE A 101 1.50 2.82 -9.53
CA PHE A 101 0.31 2.48 -10.32
C PHE A 101 -0.92 2.25 -9.44
N LYS A 102 -0.79 1.56 -8.31
CA LYS A 102 -1.93 1.24 -7.44
C LYS A 102 -2.16 2.30 -6.38
N TYR A 103 -1.18 2.59 -5.54
CA TYR A 103 -1.39 3.46 -4.36
C TYR A 103 -1.57 4.93 -4.73
N TYR A 104 -0.80 5.42 -5.73
CA TYR A 104 -0.92 6.79 -6.22
C TYR A 104 -2.07 6.93 -7.25
N ARG A 105 -2.01 6.26 -8.40
CA ARG A 105 -3.00 6.50 -9.47
C ARG A 105 -4.38 5.92 -9.19
N TYR A 106 -4.45 4.65 -8.77
CA TYR A 106 -5.73 3.94 -8.69
C TYR A 106 -6.46 4.13 -7.36
N TYR A 107 -5.80 3.86 -6.23
CA TYR A 107 -6.37 4.00 -4.88
C TYR A 107 -6.34 5.43 -4.36
N LYS A 108 -5.46 6.27 -4.90
CA LYS A 108 -5.28 7.67 -4.46
C LYS A 108 -4.99 7.80 -2.96
N LEU A 109 -4.34 6.78 -2.38
CA LEU A 109 -3.87 6.79 -0.99
C LEU A 109 -2.70 7.77 -0.82
N ILE A 110 -1.91 7.94 -1.89
CA ILE A 110 -0.79 8.87 -1.96
C ILE A 110 -1.14 9.96 -2.99
N LYS A 111 -0.63 11.18 -2.79
CA LYS A 111 -0.72 12.29 -3.73
C LYS A 111 0.65 12.92 -3.95
N GLU A 112 0.87 13.52 -5.11
CA GLU A 112 2.05 14.35 -5.35
C GLU A 112 1.98 15.61 -4.49
N ALA A 113 3.11 15.97 -3.86
CA ALA A 113 3.21 17.14 -3.00
C ALA A 113 3.42 18.44 -3.80
N ASN A 114 3.97 18.37 -5.01
CA ASN A 114 4.25 19.54 -5.84
C ASN A 114 3.85 19.28 -7.31
N LYS A 115 2.78 19.95 -7.78
CA LYS A 115 2.23 19.76 -9.14
C LYS A 115 3.06 20.39 -10.27
N GLU A 116 4.01 21.28 -9.93
CA GLU A 116 4.72 22.08 -10.92
C GLU A 116 5.87 21.35 -11.61
N LEU A 117 6.34 20.22 -11.06
CA LEU A 117 7.35 19.35 -11.67
C LEU A 117 6.68 18.17 -12.40
N SER A 118 5.74 18.47 -13.30
CA SER A 118 5.10 17.49 -14.18
C SER A 118 6.03 17.10 -15.35
N SER A 119 7.14 16.45 -15.04
CA SER A 119 7.82 15.58 -16.00
C SER A 119 7.62 14.16 -15.51
N SER A 120 6.80 13.40 -16.25
CA SER A 120 6.56 11.94 -16.14
C SER A 120 7.05 11.34 -14.81
N ALA A 121 6.17 11.22 -13.80
CA ALA A 121 6.49 10.54 -12.54
C ALA A 121 6.96 9.08 -12.73
N TYR A 122 6.77 8.52 -13.94
CA TYR A 122 7.34 7.25 -14.37
C TYR A 122 8.84 7.33 -14.73
N ASN A 123 9.32 8.45 -15.25
CA ASN A 123 10.75 8.69 -15.54
C ASN A 123 11.54 8.96 -14.25
N ALA A 124 10.91 9.56 -13.23
CA ALA A 124 11.51 9.75 -11.90
C ALA A 124 11.77 8.44 -11.13
N LEU A 125 11.20 7.31 -11.57
CA LEU A 125 11.57 5.98 -11.05
C LEU A 125 12.96 5.51 -11.54
N ASN A 126 13.46 6.08 -12.64
CA ASN A 126 14.75 5.70 -13.25
C ASN A 126 15.84 6.77 -13.08
N ASP A 127 15.48 7.99 -12.66
CA ASP A 127 16.40 9.13 -12.59
C ASP A 127 16.29 9.80 -11.22
N GLU A 128 17.27 9.52 -10.35
CA GLU A 128 17.40 10.05 -8.98
C GLU A 128 17.39 11.58 -8.92
N SER A 129 17.62 12.26 -10.06
CA SER A 129 17.72 13.72 -10.14
C SER A 129 16.36 14.43 -10.24
N THR A 130 15.27 13.73 -10.57
CA THR A 130 13.94 14.35 -10.69
C THR A 130 13.10 14.03 -9.44
N SER A 131 13.33 14.76 -8.35
CA SER A 131 12.70 14.50 -7.06
C SER A 131 11.20 14.83 -7.06
N THR A 132 10.38 13.94 -7.60
CA THR A 132 8.93 13.95 -7.41
C THR A 132 8.64 13.53 -5.97
N PHE A 133 8.13 14.47 -5.18
CA PHE A 133 7.80 14.23 -3.79
C PHE A 133 6.34 13.81 -3.65
N PHE A 134 6.11 12.82 -2.80
CA PHE A 134 4.80 12.26 -2.50
C PHE A 134 4.45 12.47 -1.03
N THR A 135 3.15 12.55 -0.75
CA THR A 135 2.61 12.65 0.61
C THR A 135 1.31 11.85 0.73
N LEU A 136 0.94 11.45 1.96
CA LEU A 136 -0.30 10.73 2.19
C LEU A 136 -1.51 11.63 1.86
N ASN A 137 -2.47 11.07 1.14
CA ASN A 137 -3.75 11.72 0.94
C ASN A 137 -4.64 11.53 2.18
N LYS A 138 -4.62 12.50 3.11
CA LYS A 138 -5.43 12.46 4.33
C LYS A 138 -6.94 12.30 4.10
N ASN A 139 -7.47 12.78 2.97
CA ASN A 139 -8.87 12.56 2.62
C ASN A 139 -9.20 11.07 2.43
N MET A 140 -8.21 10.26 2.03
CA MET A 140 -8.33 8.82 1.83
C MET A 140 -7.69 8.00 2.97
N ALA A 141 -7.14 8.64 4.01
CA ALA A 141 -6.48 7.94 5.11
C ALA A 141 -7.41 6.96 5.84
N HIS A 142 -8.69 7.32 5.95
CA HIS A 142 -9.73 6.45 6.52
C HIS A 142 -9.91 5.12 5.75
N GLN A 143 -9.48 5.05 4.49
CA GLN A 143 -9.55 3.84 3.66
C GLN A 143 -8.40 2.87 3.90
N LEU A 144 -7.32 3.26 4.60
CA LEU A 144 -6.22 2.33 4.92
C LEU A 144 -6.68 1.19 5.82
N VAL A 145 -7.55 1.46 6.79
CA VAL A 145 -8.08 0.45 7.71
C VAL A 145 -8.86 -0.65 6.96
N PRO A 146 -9.91 -0.34 6.17
CA PRO A 146 -10.62 -1.37 5.41
C PRO A 146 -9.73 -2.03 4.34
N TYR A 147 -8.78 -1.30 3.74
CA TYR A 147 -7.82 -1.89 2.81
C TYR A 147 -6.93 -2.94 3.49
N ARG A 148 -6.38 -2.64 4.67
CA ARG A 148 -5.62 -3.58 5.50
C ARG A 148 -6.43 -4.83 5.83
N GLY A 149 -7.72 -4.65 6.18
CA GLY A 149 -8.64 -5.75 6.42
C GLY A 149 -8.82 -6.66 5.20
N LYS A 150 -8.98 -6.09 4.01
CA LYS A 150 -9.11 -6.87 2.76
C LYS A 150 -7.85 -7.67 2.43
N MET A 151 -6.67 -7.09 2.62
CA MET A 151 -5.42 -7.79 2.35
C MET A 151 -5.23 -9.00 3.28
N LYS A 152 -5.58 -8.84 4.56
CA LYS A 152 -5.63 -9.97 5.51
C LYS A 152 -6.62 -11.04 5.07
N PHE A 153 -7.83 -10.63 4.68
CA PHE A 153 -8.87 -11.56 4.22
C PHE A 153 -8.46 -12.32 2.96
N LEU A 154 -7.87 -11.65 1.96
CA LEU A 154 -7.36 -12.29 0.75
C LEU A 154 -6.24 -13.29 1.05
N TRP A 155 -5.34 -12.95 1.98
CA TRP A 155 -4.31 -13.88 2.42
C TRP A 155 -4.92 -15.15 3.02
N THR A 156 -5.91 -15.01 3.91
CA THR A 156 -6.61 -16.15 4.53
C THR A 156 -7.33 -17.01 3.49
N ILE A 157 -7.94 -16.41 2.47
CA ILE A 157 -8.54 -17.17 1.35
C ILE A 157 -7.47 -17.98 0.63
N LEU A 158 -6.34 -17.35 0.28
CA LEU A 158 -5.24 -18.01 -0.42
C LEU A 158 -4.70 -19.20 0.38
N GLU A 159 -4.51 -19.02 1.68
CA GLU A 159 -4.06 -20.06 2.60
C GLU A 159 -5.08 -21.21 2.73
N THR A 160 -6.37 -20.88 2.80
CA THR A 160 -7.45 -21.87 2.83
C THR A 160 -7.46 -22.70 1.55
N ILE A 161 -7.31 -22.04 0.39
CA ILE A 161 -7.22 -22.71 -0.91
C ILE A 161 -5.99 -23.62 -0.96
N ALA A 162 -4.82 -23.13 -0.55
CA ALA A 162 -3.59 -23.92 -0.54
C ALA A 162 -3.72 -25.16 0.36
N THR A 163 -4.33 -25.00 1.53
CA THR A 163 -4.60 -26.09 2.47
C THR A 163 -5.57 -27.12 1.84
N ALA A 164 -6.67 -26.67 1.26
CA ALA A 164 -7.65 -27.54 0.61
C ALA A 164 -7.05 -28.32 -0.56
N VAL A 165 -6.28 -27.65 -1.43
CA VAL A 165 -5.60 -28.30 -2.57
C VAL A 165 -4.58 -29.34 -2.09
N THR A 166 -3.81 -29.02 -1.05
CA THR A 166 -2.82 -29.94 -0.46
C THR A 166 -3.50 -31.16 0.12
N TRP A 167 -4.58 -30.97 0.88
CA TRP A 167 -5.37 -32.07 1.44
C TRP A 167 -5.94 -32.97 0.35
N VAL A 168 -6.59 -32.40 -0.68
CA VAL A 168 -7.18 -33.17 -1.78
C VAL A 168 -6.11 -33.94 -2.58
N SER A 169 -4.91 -33.37 -2.72
CA SER A 169 -3.84 -33.94 -3.55
C SER A 169 -3.01 -35.00 -2.81
N THR A 170 -2.83 -34.85 -1.50
CA THR A 170 -1.92 -35.71 -0.71
C THR A 170 -2.64 -36.64 0.25
N ASN A 171 -3.85 -36.26 0.69
CA ASN A 171 -4.62 -36.93 1.73
C ASN A 171 -3.83 -37.23 3.02
N SER A 172 -2.77 -36.44 3.27
CA SER A 172 -1.88 -36.56 4.43
C SER A 172 -2.05 -35.32 5.31
N LEU A 173 -2.33 -35.58 6.58
CA LEU A 173 -2.47 -34.53 7.59
C LEU A 173 -1.12 -33.84 7.83
N GLU A 174 -0.02 -34.60 7.85
CA GLU A 174 1.32 -34.11 8.11
C GLU A 174 1.77 -33.09 7.05
N ILE A 175 1.56 -33.42 5.77
CA ILE A 175 1.93 -32.52 4.66
C ILE A 175 1.04 -31.28 4.68
N THR A 176 -0.25 -31.44 4.97
CA THR A 176 -1.19 -30.31 5.07
C THR A 176 -0.78 -29.34 6.19
N LEU A 177 -0.48 -29.86 7.38
CA LEU A 177 -0.01 -29.06 8.52
C LEU A 177 1.32 -28.36 8.23
N LEU A 178 2.24 -29.04 7.52
CA LEU A 178 3.51 -28.46 7.12
C LEU A 178 3.30 -27.27 6.17
N VAL A 179 2.44 -27.40 5.16
CA VAL A 179 2.14 -26.31 4.22
C VAL A 179 1.48 -25.13 4.93
N THR A 180 0.46 -25.37 5.76
CA THR A 180 -0.19 -24.30 6.53
C THR A 180 0.81 -23.63 7.49
N GLY A 181 1.68 -24.42 8.13
CA GLY A 181 2.76 -23.91 8.98
C GLY A 181 3.75 -23.01 8.24
N ILE A 182 4.16 -23.39 7.02
CA ILE A 182 5.01 -22.56 6.15
C ILE A 182 4.28 -21.27 5.75
N CYS A 183 3.00 -21.34 5.36
CA CYS A 183 2.21 -20.17 5.01
C CYS A 183 2.10 -19.17 6.18
N GLU A 184 1.83 -19.66 7.39
CA GLU A 184 1.80 -18.84 8.61
C GLU A 184 3.18 -18.27 8.97
N PHE A 185 4.24 -19.06 8.80
CA PHE A 185 5.61 -18.61 9.00
C PHE A 185 5.94 -17.45 8.06
N LEU A 186 5.69 -17.59 6.76
CA LEU A 186 5.86 -16.51 5.78
C LEU A 186 5.02 -15.29 6.12
N ARG A 187 3.77 -15.49 6.57
CA ARG A 187 2.86 -14.41 6.98
C ARG A 187 3.40 -13.61 8.16
N ARG A 188 3.99 -14.29 9.16
CA ARG A 188 4.44 -13.68 10.41
C ARG A 188 5.84 -13.09 10.30
N PHE A 189 6.76 -13.81 9.68
CA PHE A 189 8.17 -13.45 9.74
C PHE A 189 8.59 -12.48 8.64
N ARG A 190 7.95 -12.48 7.46
CA ARG A 190 8.13 -11.49 6.37
C ARG A 190 9.56 -10.90 6.29
N ILE A 191 10.56 -11.79 6.41
CA ILE A 191 12.01 -11.51 6.46
C ILE A 191 12.45 -11.07 5.09
#